data_AF-A0A8C9LFV3-F1
#
_entry.id   AF-A0A8C9LFV3-F1
#
_cell.length_a   1.000
_cell.length_b   1.000
_cell.length_c   1.000
_cell.angle_alpha   90.00
_cell.angle_beta   90.00
_cell.angle_gamma   90.00
#
_symmetry.space_group_name_H-M   'P 1'
#
loop_
_entity.id
_entity.type
_entity.pdbx_description
1 polymer ?
#
loop_
_entity_poly.entity_id
_entity_poly.type
_entity_poly.pdbx_seq_one_letter_code
_entity_poly.pdbx_strand_id
1 'polypeptide(L)'
;MLDGVNTRIEDLNTVITQTESHRQRLLHEAAANMWAWEIKVKKIKAIYHILNCCNIDVTQQCVIAEIWFPVADAGRIKRALHQGMERSGSTITPILTTIHTRMAPPTFNRTNKFTAGFQNIVDAYGVGNYREMNPAPYTIITFPFLFAVMFGDCGHGAVMLGFALWMVINEESLLAQKSTNEIWNTFFSGRYLILLMGIFSMYTGFIYNDCFSKSFNIFGSSWHIIPMFKNNTWNKEVLHDNTVLQLDPAVPGVYSGNPYPFGIDPVIKFNCSKIICISFLFLYIRSRLFFLFPFSSFGNLRLSCFNLNISQLTSALLDVVSFLLVTQRNMGFPWFMEELTLL
;
A
#
# COMPACT_ATOMS: atom_id res chain seq x y z
N MET A 1 -54.04 -51.31 29.96
CA MET A 1 -52.64 -51.32 29.47
C MET A 1 -52.27 -50.03 28.75
N LEU A 2 -53.14 -49.46 27.90
CA LEU A 2 -52.89 -48.17 27.22
C LEU A 2 -52.73 -46.98 28.19
N ASP A 3 -53.54 -46.90 29.24
CA ASP A 3 -53.46 -45.76 30.18
C ASP A 3 -52.11 -45.68 30.91
N GLY A 4 -51.54 -46.83 31.29
CA GLY A 4 -50.20 -46.89 31.91
C GLY A 4 -49.05 -46.58 30.96
N VAL A 5 -49.27 -46.64 29.64
CA VAL A 5 -48.31 -46.18 28.63
C VAL A 5 -48.42 -44.67 28.46
N ASN A 6 -49.64 -44.12 28.44
CA ASN A 6 -49.87 -42.68 28.36
C ASN A 6 -49.30 -41.92 29.56
N THR A 7 -49.45 -42.44 30.78
CA THR A 7 -48.83 -41.81 31.97
C THR A 7 -47.30 -41.83 31.90
N ARG A 8 -46.70 -42.92 31.40
CA ARG A 8 -45.24 -42.99 31.20
C ARG A 8 -44.75 -42.02 30.13
N ILE A 9 -45.53 -41.82 29.07
CA ILE A 9 -45.23 -40.84 28.02
C ILE A 9 -45.30 -39.42 28.61
N GLU A 10 -46.29 -39.13 29.45
CA GLU A 10 -46.43 -37.85 30.13
C GLU A 10 -45.26 -37.60 31.08
N ASP A 11 -44.90 -38.57 31.92
CA ASP A 11 -43.72 -38.50 32.79
C ASP A 11 -42.44 -38.27 31.98
N LEU A 12 -42.23 -39.00 30.89
CA LEU A 12 -41.08 -38.80 30.00
C LEU A 12 -41.04 -37.39 29.42
N ASN A 13 -42.19 -36.85 28.98
CA ASN A 13 -42.27 -35.49 28.45
C ASN A 13 -41.94 -34.43 29.52
N THR A 14 -42.37 -34.64 30.77
CA THR A 14 -41.99 -33.74 31.88
C THR A 14 -40.48 -33.77 32.13
N VAL A 15 -39.87 -34.96 32.15
CA VAL A 15 -38.42 -35.12 32.34
C VAL A 15 -37.64 -34.48 31.19
N ILE A 16 -38.10 -34.64 29.94
CA ILE A 16 -37.48 -34.02 28.77
C ILE A 16 -37.51 -32.50 28.90
N THR A 17 -38.65 -31.93 29.29
CA THR A 17 -38.82 -30.47 29.42
C THR A 17 -37.96 -29.89 30.55
N GLN A 18 -37.89 -30.60 31.69
CA GLN A 18 -37.01 -30.22 32.80
C GLN A 18 -35.53 -30.31 32.42
N THR A 19 -35.14 -31.37 31.72
CA THR A 19 -33.75 -31.55 31.26
C THR A 19 -33.37 -30.48 30.24
N GLU A 20 -34.29 -30.14 29.33
CA GLU A 20 -34.06 -29.10 28.34
C GLU A 20 -33.95 -27.70 28.97
N SER A 21 -34.85 -27.34 29.89
CA SER A 21 -34.77 -26.06 30.60
C SER A 21 -33.51 -25.94 31.44
N HIS A 22 -33.10 -27.02 32.12
CA HIS A 22 -31.83 -27.06 32.86
C HIS A 22 -30.63 -26.87 31.93
N ARG A 23 -30.60 -27.58 30.81
CA ARG A 23 -29.57 -27.44 29.77
C ARG A 23 -29.51 -26.01 29.23
N GLN A 24 -30.65 -25.40 28.88
CA GLN A 24 -30.71 -24.04 28.35
C GLN A 24 -30.19 -23.03 29.38
N ARG A 25 -30.56 -23.17 30.66
CA ARG A 25 -30.04 -22.33 31.74
C ARG A 25 -28.52 -22.42 31.87
N LEU A 26 -27.98 -23.64 31.92
CA LEU A 26 -26.53 -23.85 31.98
C LEU A 26 -25.82 -23.28 30.75
N LEU A 27 -26.40 -23.44 29.56
CA LEU A 27 -25.84 -22.89 28.32
C LEU A 27 -25.87 -21.36 28.32
N HIS A 28 -26.92 -20.72 28.84
CA HIS A 28 -26.96 -19.27 28.98
C HIS A 28 -25.92 -18.75 29.98
N GLU A 29 -25.77 -19.41 31.13
CA GLU A 29 -24.76 -19.05 32.14
C GLU A 29 -23.33 -19.26 31.61
N ALA A 30 -23.09 -20.34 30.86
CA ALA A 30 -21.81 -20.63 30.23
C ALA A 30 -21.50 -19.67 29.07
N ALA A 31 -22.48 -19.41 28.19
CA ALA A 31 -22.35 -18.47 27.08
C ALA A 31 -22.03 -17.06 27.59
N ALA A 32 -22.60 -16.67 28.73
CA ALA A 32 -22.35 -15.39 29.39
C ALA A 32 -20.96 -15.26 30.04
N ASN A 33 -20.12 -16.29 30.03
CA ASN A 33 -18.74 -16.22 30.55
C ASN A 33 -17.68 -16.77 29.56
N MET A 34 -18.12 -17.44 28.49
CA MET A 34 -17.26 -18.15 27.54
C MET A 34 -16.13 -17.28 27.00
N TRP A 35 -16.44 -16.06 26.55
CA TRP A 35 -15.45 -15.15 25.96
C TRP A 35 -14.39 -14.72 26.98
N ALA A 36 -14.77 -14.50 28.24
CA ALA A 36 -13.83 -14.14 29.30
C ALA A 36 -12.92 -15.32 29.67
N TRP A 37 -13.46 -16.54 29.74
CA TRP A 37 -12.67 -17.76 29.96
C TRP A 37 -11.70 -18.02 28.80
N GLU A 38 -12.15 -17.87 27.56
CA GLU A 38 -11.32 -18.05 26.38
C GLU A 38 -10.13 -17.09 26.38
N ILE A 39 -10.35 -15.81 26.68
CA ILE A 39 -9.27 -14.81 26.80
C ILE A 39 -8.30 -15.19 27.92
N LYS A 40 -8.79 -15.62 29.09
CA LYS A 40 -7.93 -16.04 30.21
C LYS A 40 -7.07 -17.24 29.84
N VAL A 41 -7.66 -18.29 29.27
CA VAL A 41 -6.93 -19.51 28.88
C VAL A 41 -5.90 -19.21 27.80
N LYS A 42 -6.25 -18.42 26.77
CA LYS A 42 -5.31 -18.02 25.70
C LYS A 42 -4.12 -17.22 26.26
N LYS A 43 -4.37 -16.28 27.18
CA LYS A 43 -3.30 -15.51 27.84
C LYS A 43 -2.39 -16.39 28.69
N ILE A 44 -2.97 -17.25 29.53
CA ILE A 44 -2.21 -18.16 30.40
C ILE A 44 -1.36 -19.12 29.55
N LYS A 45 -1.93 -19.69 28.49
CA LYS A 45 -1.21 -20.54 27.54
C LYS A 45 -0.03 -19.82 26.90
N ALA A 46 -0.21 -18.56 26.47
CA ALA A 46 0.87 -17.76 25.90
C ALA A 46 1.99 -17.46 26.91
N ILE A 47 1.65 -17.17 28.17
CA ILE A 47 2.62 -16.95 29.25
C ILE A 47 3.45 -18.22 29.49
N TYR A 48 2.81 -19.37 29.65
CA TYR A 48 3.53 -20.64 29.84
C TYR A 48 4.36 -21.02 28.62
N HIS A 49 3.89 -20.73 27.41
CA HIS A 49 4.67 -20.95 26.20
C HIS A 49 5.97 -20.13 26.19
N ILE A 50 5.91 -18.85 26.60
CA ILE A 50 7.10 -18.00 26.72
C ILE A 50 8.01 -18.48 27.86
N LEU A 51 7.46 -18.85 29.02
CA LEU A 51 8.25 -19.40 30.14
C LEU A 51 9.01 -20.66 29.75
N ASN A 52 8.43 -21.51 28.90
CA ASN A 52 9.10 -22.70 28.37
C ASN A 52 10.29 -22.37 27.46
N CYS A 53 10.37 -21.15 26.91
CA CYS A 53 11.53 -20.68 26.14
C CYS A 53 12.63 -20.08 27.02
N CYS A 54 12.38 -19.87 28.31
CA CYS A 54 13.36 -19.32 29.24
C CYS A 54 14.20 -20.42 29.89
N ASN A 55 15.42 -20.06 30.31
CA ASN A 55 16.25 -20.95 31.09
C ASN A 55 15.90 -20.81 32.58
N ILE A 56 15.72 -21.93 33.27
CA ILE A 56 15.34 -21.95 34.70
C ILE A 56 16.59 -22.34 35.50
N ASP A 57 17.09 -21.41 36.31
CA ASP A 57 18.16 -21.69 37.24
C ASP A 57 17.57 -22.26 38.54
N VAL A 58 17.77 -23.57 38.75
CA VAL A 58 17.28 -24.31 39.92
C VAL A 58 17.96 -23.82 41.22
N THR A 59 19.18 -23.27 41.12
CA THR A 59 19.96 -22.89 42.30
C THR A 59 19.49 -21.57 42.93
N GLN A 60 19.18 -20.58 42.09
CA GLN A 60 18.70 -19.26 42.54
C GLN A 60 17.17 -19.13 42.49
N GLN A 61 16.46 -20.17 41.99
CA GLN A 61 15.01 -20.11 41.71
C GLN A 61 14.65 -18.91 40.82
N CYS A 62 15.55 -18.56 39.89
CA CYS A 62 15.42 -17.42 38.99
C CYS A 62 15.22 -17.90 37.55
N VAL A 63 14.46 -17.11 36.78
CA VAL A 63 14.28 -17.35 35.35
C VAL A 63 15.18 -16.39 34.58
N ILE A 64 16.00 -16.93 33.69
CA ILE A 64 16.91 -16.17 32.83
C ILE A 64 16.36 -16.21 31.41
N ALA A 65 16.18 -15.05 30.80
CA ALA A 65 15.69 -14.90 29.45
C ALA A 65 16.55 -13.91 28.66
N GLU A 66 16.99 -14.33 27.48
CA GLU A 66 17.64 -13.46 26.51
C GLU A 66 16.59 -12.97 25.51
N ILE A 67 16.41 -11.64 25.42
CA ILE A 67 15.35 -11.04 24.61
C ILE A 67 15.88 -9.90 23.73
N TRP A 68 15.35 -9.83 22.51
CA TRP A 68 15.52 -8.67 21.64
C TRP A 68 14.46 -7.63 21.96
N PHE A 69 14.86 -6.39 22.18
CA PHE A 69 13.93 -5.27 22.33
C PHE A 69 14.51 -3.97 21.75
N PRO A 70 13.66 -3.04 21.29
CA PRO A 70 14.11 -1.74 20.81
C PRO A 70 14.76 -0.93 21.95
N VAL A 71 15.97 -0.39 21.71
CA VAL A 71 16.70 0.41 22.70
C VAL A 71 15.87 1.62 23.18
N ALA A 72 15.08 2.22 22.29
CA ALA A 72 14.20 3.34 22.61
C ALA A 72 13.11 2.99 23.65
N ASP A 73 12.67 1.73 23.71
CA ASP A 73 11.58 1.28 24.58
C ASP A 73 12.08 0.65 25.90
N ALA A 74 13.40 0.63 26.13
CA ALA A 74 14.02 0.07 27.33
C ALA A 74 13.43 0.63 28.64
N GLY A 75 13.20 1.94 28.69
CA GLY A 75 12.60 2.60 29.86
C GLY A 75 11.15 2.19 30.12
N ARG A 76 10.39 1.83 29.09
CA ARG A 76 9.02 1.30 29.25
C ARG A 76 9.04 -0.11 29.80
N ILE A 77 9.96 -0.95 29.33
CA ILE A 77 10.12 -2.34 29.79
C ILE A 77 10.55 -2.38 31.26
N LYS A 78 11.57 -1.58 31.65
CA LYS A 78 12.00 -1.49 33.06
C LYS A 78 10.85 -1.11 33.99
N ARG A 79 10.04 -0.12 33.63
CA ARG A 79 8.86 0.29 34.41
C ARG A 79 7.82 -0.83 34.52
N ALA A 80 7.55 -1.56 33.43
CA ALA A 80 6.62 -2.68 33.46
C ALA A 80 7.10 -3.83 34.36
N LEU A 81 8.41 -4.10 34.37
CA LEU A 81 9.03 -5.09 35.25
C LEU A 81 8.92 -4.68 36.73
N HIS A 82 9.21 -3.42 37.07
CA HIS A 82 9.04 -2.90 38.43
C HIS A 82 7.57 -2.96 38.89
N GLN A 83 6.62 -2.61 38.02
CA GLN A 83 5.20 -2.73 38.34
C GLN A 83 4.76 -4.19 38.55
N GLY A 84 5.34 -5.13 37.80
CA GLY A 84 5.11 -6.56 37.98
C GLY A 84 5.63 -7.07 39.33
N MET A 85 6.79 -6.57 39.75
CA MET A 85 7.40 -6.86 41.07
C MET A 85 6.55 -6.32 42.22
N GLU A 86 6.10 -5.06 42.14
CA GLU A 86 5.23 -4.47 43.17
C GLU A 86 3.93 -5.26 43.35
N ARG A 87 3.33 -5.71 42.23
CA ARG A 87 2.09 -6.50 42.25
C ARG A 87 2.27 -7.91 42.79
N SER A 88 3.44 -8.51 42.61
CA SER A 88 3.73 -9.85 43.14
C SER A 88 4.16 -9.82 44.61
N GLY A 89 4.44 -8.64 45.18
CA GLY A 89 4.96 -8.49 46.53
C GLY A 89 6.38 -9.03 46.70
N SER A 90 7.09 -9.26 45.60
CA SER A 90 8.47 -9.78 45.62
C SER A 90 9.45 -8.68 46.00
N THR A 91 10.42 -9.03 46.85
CA THR A 91 11.55 -8.15 47.22
C THR A 91 12.68 -8.18 46.18
N ILE A 92 12.64 -9.11 45.22
CA ILE A 92 13.71 -9.30 44.22
C ILE A 92 13.50 -8.32 43.06
N THR A 93 14.44 -7.37 42.89
CA THR A 93 14.40 -6.42 41.78
C THR A 93 14.72 -7.12 40.46
N PRO A 94 13.89 -6.96 39.41
CA PRO A 94 14.18 -7.52 38.10
C PRO A 94 15.42 -6.84 37.50
N ILE A 95 16.40 -7.64 37.07
CA ILE A 95 17.66 -7.17 36.52
C ILE A 95 17.56 -7.19 34.98
N LEU A 96 17.86 -6.06 34.34
CA LEU A 96 17.95 -5.96 32.88
C LEU A 96 19.37 -5.55 32.49
N THR A 97 20.16 -6.52 32.03
CA THR A 97 21.54 -6.33 31.61
C THR A 97 21.63 -6.34 30.08
N THR A 98 22.35 -5.38 29.51
CA THR A 98 22.63 -5.35 28.07
C THR A 98 23.77 -6.30 27.75
N ILE A 99 23.49 -7.34 26.96
CA ILE A 99 24.49 -8.31 26.50
C ILE A 99 24.99 -7.88 25.11
N HIS A 100 26.30 -7.98 24.88
CA HIS A 100 26.88 -7.75 23.55
C HIS A 100 27.03 -9.09 22.84
N THR A 101 26.34 -9.23 21.70
CA THR A 101 26.37 -10.45 20.89
C THR A 101 26.81 -10.13 19.46
N ARG A 102 27.36 -11.15 18.78
CA ARG A 102 27.69 -11.09 17.35
C ARG A 102 26.52 -11.53 16.46
N MET A 103 25.43 -12.01 17.05
CA MET A 103 24.23 -12.41 16.30
C MET A 103 23.57 -11.20 15.64
N ALA A 104 23.06 -11.40 14.41
CA ALA A 104 22.31 -10.38 13.71
C ALA A 104 20.98 -10.12 14.44
N PRO A 105 20.72 -8.89 14.93
CA PRO A 105 19.46 -8.56 15.57
C PRO A 105 18.31 -8.52 14.54
N PRO A 106 17.06 -8.76 14.98
CA PRO A 106 15.90 -8.65 14.10
C PRO A 106 15.63 -7.19 13.69
N THR A 107 15.09 -7.01 12.49
CA THR A 107 14.64 -5.71 11.97
C THR A 107 13.25 -5.38 12.50
N PHE A 108 13.07 -4.17 13.03
CA PHE A 108 11.79 -3.69 13.53
C PHE A 108 11.46 -2.31 12.97
N ASN A 109 10.39 -2.24 12.17
CA ASN A 109 9.87 -1.00 11.60
C ASN A 109 8.61 -0.58 12.35
N ARG A 110 8.60 0.64 12.90
CA ARG A 110 7.42 1.21 13.55
C ARG A 110 6.40 1.60 12.49
N THR A 111 5.28 0.90 12.43
CA THR A 111 4.19 1.16 11.51
C THR A 111 3.02 1.88 12.21
N ASN A 112 2.35 2.75 11.45
CA ASN A 112 1.09 3.38 11.83
C ASN A 112 -0.06 2.69 11.08
N LYS A 113 -1.33 2.99 11.44
CA LYS A 113 -2.51 2.51 10.70
C LYS A 113 -2.40 2.71 9.18
N PHE A 114 -1.81 3.84 8.78
CA PHE A 114 -1.59 4.21 7.37
C PHE A 114 -0.42 3.44 6.72
N THR A 115 0.74 3.39 7.37
CA THR A 115 1.96 2.80 6.77
C THR A 115 2.01 1.28 6.84
N ALA A 116 1.19 0.64 7.67
CA ALA A 116 1.16 -0.82 7.83
C ALA A 116 0.86 -1.54 6.51
N GLY A 117 -0.09 -1.06 5.70
CA GLY A 117 -0.42 -1.68 4.42
C GLY A 117 0.75 -1.64 3.43
N PHE A 118 1.45 -0.51 3.34
CA PHE A 118 2.62 -0.35 2.48
C PHE A 118 3.82 -1.16 2.97
N GLN A 119 4.03 -1.23 4.29
CA GLN A 119 5.07 -2.05 4.88
C GLN A 119 4.87 -3.53 4.57
N ASN A 120 3.63 -4.04 4.69
CA ASN A 120 3.33 -5.44 4.39
C ASN A 120 3.66 -5.81 2.93
N ILE A 121 3.49 -4.88 1.98
CA ILE A 121 3.85 -5.11 0.57
C ILE A 121 5.36 -5.17 0.38
N VAL A 122 6.10 -4.30 1.07
CA VAL A 122 7.57 -4.34 1.05
C VAL A 122 8.08 -5.63 1.70
N ASP A 123 7.54 -5.98 2.87
CA ASP A 123 7.94 -7.18 3.62
C ASP A 123 7.59 -8.48 2.88
N ALA A 124 6.55 -8.46 2.03
CA ALA A 124 6.20 -9.59 1.16
C ALA A 124 7.27 -9.88 0.10
N TYR A 125 8.06 -8.88 -0.31
CA TYR A 125 9.21 -9.09 -1.19
C TYR A 125 10.42 -9.62 -0.41
N GLY A 126 10.60 -9.13 0.81
CA GLY A 126 11.62 -9.61 1.74
C GLY A 126 11.79 -8.67 2.92
N VAL A 127 12.17 -9.24 4.07
CA VAL A 127 12.49 -8.46 5.27
C VAL A 127 13.90 -7.90 5.12
N GLY A 128 14.03 -6.57 5.22
CA GLY A 128 15.31 -5.88 5.11
C GLY A 128 16.29 -6.27 6.23
N ASN A 129 17.58 -6.14 5.95
CA ASN A 129 18.63 -6.39 6.95
C ASN A 129 18.61 -5.34 8.07
N TYR A 130 19.26 -5.68 9.18
CA TYR A 130 19.33 -4.76 10.31
C TYR A 130 20.03 -3.46 9.93
N ARG A 131 19.37 -2.33 10.22
CA ARG A 131 19.80 -0.97 9.85
C ARG A 131 19.92 -0.71 8.34
N GLU A 132 19.29 -1.55 7.53
CA GLU A 132 19.07 -1.24 6.13
C GLU A 132 18.00 -0.15 5.96
N MET A 133 18.09 0.61 4.88
CA MET A 133 17.09 1.63 4.57
C MET A 133 15.77 0.96 4.19
N ASN A 134 14.71 1.32 4.89
CA ASN A 134 13.38 0.84 4.55
C ASN A 134 12.85 1.56 3.29
N PRO A 135 12.49 0.85 2.21
CA PRO A 135 11.92 1.48 1.01
C PRO A 135 10.45 1.88 1.19
N ALA A 136 9.76 1.44 2.26
CA ALA A 136 8.34 1.71 2.48
C ALA A 136 7.94 3.19 2.42
N PRO A 137 8.70 4.16 2.98
CA PRO A 137 8.36 5.58 2.86
C PRO A 137 8.30 6.08 1.42
N TYR A 138 9.16 5.55 0.53
CA TYR A 138 9.14 5.90 -0.89
C TYR A 138 7.98 5.23 -1.61
N THR A 139 7.73 3.96 -1.31
CA THR A 139 6.66 3.19 -1.97
C THR A 139 5.27 3.76 -1.67
N ILE A 140 5.07 4.45 -0.55
CA ILE A 140 3.80 5.15 -0.22
C ILE A 140 3.34 6.06 -1.36
N ILE A 141 4.26 6.77 -2.02
CA ILE A 141 3.94 7.70 -3.11
C ILE A 141 4.20 7.10 -4.48
N THR A 142 5.37 6.46 -4.66
CA THR A 142 5.79 6.00 -5.99
C THR A 142 4.93 4.85 -6.49
N PHE A 143 4.51 3.93 -5.62
CA PHE A 143 3.71 2.78 -6.04
C PHE A 143 2.31 3.19 -6.53
N PRO A 144 1.51 3.96 -5.76
CA PRO A 144 0.22 4.45 -6.25
C PRO A 144 0.33 5.36 -7.47
N PHE A 145 1.40 6.16 -7.58
CA PHE A 145 1.63 7.02 -8.73
C PHE A 145 1.94 6.21 -10.01
N LEU A 146 2.79 5.18 -9.91
CA LEU A 146 3.06 4.28 -11.04
C LEU A 146 1.81 3.54 -11.48
N PHE A 147 0.98 3.10 -10.53
CA PHE A 147 -0.33 2.52 -10.83
C PHE A 147 -1.21 3.52 -11.58
N ALA A 148 -1.27 4.77 -11.13
CA ALA A 148 -2.08 5.81 -11.76
C ALA A 148 -1.65 6.16 -13.19
N VAL A 149 -0.35 6.10 -13.50
CA VAL A 149 0.14 6.30 -14.88
C VAL A 149 -0.35 5.20 -15.81
N MET A 150 -0.49 3.97 -15.30
CA MET A 150 -0.97 2.80 -16.07
C MET A 150 -2.50 2.74 -16.18
N PHE A 151 -3.21 3.09 -15.11
CA PHE A 151 -4.68 2.99 -15.03
C PHE A 151 -5.41 4.29 -15.39
N GLY A 152 -4.68 5.41 -15.52
CA GLY A 152 -5.17 6.79 -15.54
C GLY A 152 -6.46 7.07 -16.32
N ASP A 153 -7.59 6.92 -15.63
CA ASP A 153 -8.92 7.30 -16.09
C ASP A 153 -9.60 8.05 -14.93
N CYS A 154 -10.12 9.24 -15.22
CA CYS A 154 -10.79 10.08 -14.24
C CYS A 154 -12.06 9.41 -13.69
N GLY A 155 -12.83 8.73 -14.53
CA GLY A 155 -14.10 8.11 -14.18
C GLY A 155 -13.90 6.89 -13.30
N HIS A 156 -13.07 5.95 -13.74
CA HIS A 156 -12.73 4.77 -12.94
C HIS A 156 -11.96 5.14 -11.66
N GLY A 157 -11.07 6.14 -11.74
CA GLY A 157 -10.40 6.73 -10.57
C GLY A 157 -11.39 7.26 -9.53
N ALA A 158 -12.46 7.95 -9.94
CA ALA A 158 -13.52 8.43 -9.06
C ALA A 158 -14.28 7.30 -8.38
N VAL A 159 -14.60 6.21 -9.10
CA VAL A 159 -15.28 5.04 -8.52
C VAL A 159 -14.40 4.35 -7.48
N MET A 160 -13.12 4.13 -7.79
CA MET A 160 -12.16 3.56 -6.84
C MET A 160 -11.98 4.46 -5.61
N LEU A 161 -11.89 5.77 -5.80
CA LEU A 161 -11.79 6.73 -4.71
C LEU A 161 -13.04 6.69 -3.81
N GLY A 162 -14.24 6.65 -4.40
CA GLY A 162 -15.50 6.55 -3.66
C GLY A 162 -15.58 5.27 -2.83
N PHE A 163 -15.19 4.13 -3.40
CA PHE A 163 -15.14 2.86 -2.68
C PHE A 163 -14.11 2.88 -1.54
N ALA A 164 -12.93 3.44 -1.78
CA ALA A 164 -11.89 3.57 -0.76
C ALA A 164 -12.30 4.50 0.39
N LEU A 165 -12.90 5.65 0.07
CA LEU A 165 -13.41 6.58 1.07
C LEU A 165 -14.49 5.95 1.94
N TRP A 166 -15.42 5.19 1.34
CA TRP A 166 -16.43 4.46 2.10
C TRP A 166 -15.82 3.45 3.09
N MET A 167 -14.76 2.73 2.69
CA MET A 167 -14.05 1.82 3.61
C MET A 167 -13.31 2.54 4.74
N VAL A 168 -12.73 3.71 4.46
CA VAL A 168 -11.99 4.50 5.47
C VAL A 168 -12.95 5.14 6.48
N ILE A 169 -14.08 5.66 6.02
CA ILE A 169 -15.09 6.29 6.89
C ILE A 169 -15.74 5.25 7.82
N ASN A 170 -16.04 4.07 7.30
CA ASN A 170 -16.70 3.00 8.05
C ASN A 170 -15.72 2.00 8.70
N GLU A 171 -14.49 2.43 9.05
CA GLU A 171 -13.44 1.49 9.52
C GLU A 171 -13.83 0.75 10.81
N GLU A 172 -14.45 1.45 11.77
CA GLU A 172 -14.81 0.88 13.08
C GLU A 172 -15.94 -0.16 12.97
N SER A 173 -16.97 0.10 12.15
CA SER A 173 -18.07 -0.84 11.94
C SER A 173 -17.60 -2.10 11.20
N LEU A 174 -16.71 -1.94 10.22
CA LEU A 174 -16.17 -3.05 9.43
C LEU A 174 -15.18 -3.90 10.23
N LEU A 175 -14.42 -3.29 11.16
CA LEU A 175 -13.56 -4.03 12.09
C LEU A 175 -14.36 -4.86 13.11
N ALA A 176 -15.51 -4.35 13.55
CA ALA A 176 -16.39 -5.08 14.46
C ALA A 176 -17.05 -6.29 13.78
N GLN A 177 -17.37 -6.17 12.49
CA GLN A 177 -17.94 -7.25 11.69
C GLN A 177 -16.82 -8.19 11.21
N LYS A 178 -16.49 -9.21 12.03
CA LYS A 178 -15.51 -10.23 11.65
C LYS A 178 -15.93 -10.94 10.36
N SER A 179 -15.27 -10.61 9.26
CA SER A 179 -15.47 -11.24 7.95
C SER A 179 -14.56 -12.46 7.81
N THR A 180 -15.15 -13.57 7.36
CA THR A 180 -14.41 -14.81 7.03
C THR A 180 -13.81 -14.76 5.63
N ASN A 181 -14.20 -13.80 4.79
CA ASN A 181 -13.74 -13.72 3.40
C ASN A 181 -12.32 -13.17 3.32
N GLU A 182 -11.37 -14.03 2.92
CA GLU A 182 -9.94 -13.67 2.81
C GLU A 182 -9.68 -12.52 1.83
N ILE A 183 -10.43 -12.51 0.72
CA ILE A 183 -10.36 -11.45 -0.29
C ILE A 183 -10.72 -10.11 0.37
N TRP A 184 -11.83 -10.07 1.11
CA TRP A 184 -12.29 -8.87 1.81
C TRP A 184 -11.25 -8.36 2.83
N ASN A 185 -10.69 -9.28 3.61
CA ASN A 185 -9.69 -8.94 4.63
C ASN A 185 -8.41 -8.35 4.01
N THR A 186 -8.01 -8.86 2.84
CA THR A 186 -6.87 -8.32 2.08
C THR A 186 -7.14 -6.89 1.59
N PHE A 187 -8.31 -6.66 0.96
CA PHE A 187 -8.72 -5.33 0.49
C PHE A 187 -8.84 -4.33 1.64
N PHE A 188 -9.42 -4.73 2.78
CA PHE A 188 -9.59 -3.87 3.95
C PHE A 188 -8.26 -3.50 4.62
N SER A 189 -7.31 -4.44 4.65
CA SER A 189 -5.93 -4.19 5.10
C SER A 189 -5.24 -3.13 4.21
N GLY A 190 -5.51 -3.16 2.91
CA GLY A 190 -5.00 -2.23 1.90
C GLY A 190 -5.79 -0.94 1.69
N ARG A 191 -6.75 -0.58 2.56
CA ARG A 191 -7.68 0.55 2.32
C ARG A 191 -7.01 1.89 1.99
N TYR A 192 -5.94 2.25 2.70
CA TYR A 192 -5.20 3.48 2.44
C TYR A 192 -4.45 3.46 1.11
N LEU A 193 -3.98 2.28 0.70
CA LEU A 193 -3.32 2.12 -0.59
C LEU A 193 -4.31 2.35 -1.74
N ILE A 194 -5.52 1.77 -1.66
CA ILE A 194 -6.58 1.97 -2.67
C ILE A 194 -7.02 3.44 -2.70
N LEU A 195 -7.07 4.11 -1.56
CA LEU A 195 -7.35 5.54 -1.48
C LEU A 195 -6.34 6.36 -2.28
N LEU A 196 -5.04 6.14 -2.07
CA LEU A 196 -3.98 6.83 -2.81
C LEU A 196 -3.99 6.48 -4.30
N MET A 197 -4.22 5.22 -4.66
CA MET A 197 -4.37 4.81 -6.06
C MET A 197 -5.53 5.53 -6.75
N GLY A 198 -6.67 5.69 -6.08
CA GLY A 198 -7.83 6.43 -6.58
C GLY A 198 -7.53 7.92 -6.81
N ILE A 199 -6.90 8.58 -5.83
CA ILE A 199 -6.52 10.01 -5.93
C ILE A 199 -5.54 10.24 -7.10
N PHE A 200 -4.47 9.46 -7.16
CA PHE A 200 -3.49 9.61 -8.24
C PHE A 200 -4.07 9.23 -9.59
N SER A 201 -4.91 8.19 -9.68
CA SER A 201 -5.59 7.81 -10.94
C SER A 201 -6.51 8.92 -11.45
N MET A 202 -7.21 9.60 -10.55
CA MET A 202 -8.05 10.74 -10.93
C MET A 202 -7.17 11.89 -11.45
N TYR A 203 -6.07 12.18 -10.77
CA TYR A 203 -5.10 13.19 -11.20
C TYR A 203 -4.49 12.89 -12.57
N THR A 204 -4.00 11.67 -12.82
CA THR A 204 -3.44 11.28 -14.11
C THR A 204 -4.52 11.20 -15.20
N GLY A 205 -5.74 10.76 -14.86
CA GLY A 205 -6.89 10.78 -15.78
C GLY A 205 -7.24 12.19 -16.25
N PHE A 206 -7.13 13.19 -15.38
CA PHE A 206 -7.27 14.60 -15.75
C PHE A 206 -6.12 15.08 -16.66
N ILE A 207 -4.88 14.66 -16.41
CA ILE A 207 -3.75 14.94 -17.32
C ILE A 207 -3.96 14.30 -18.69
N TYR A 208 -4.44 13.06 -18.74
CA TYR A 208 -4.73 12.38 -20.01
C TYR A 208 -5.99 12.90 -20.70
N ASN A 209 -6.77 13.73 -19.99
CA ASN A 209 -8.06 14.23 -20.43
C ASN A 209 -8.99 13.07 -20.89
N ASP A 210 -9.08 12.05 -20.04
CA ASP A 210 -9.88 10.85 -20.29
C ASP A 210 -10.78 10.52 -19.09
N CYS A 211 -12.08 10.52 -19.32
CA CYS A 211 -13.10 10.11 -18.37
C CYS A 211 -14.08 9.18 -19.07
N PHE A 212 -14.07 7.90 -18.71
CA PHE A 212 -14.90 6.87 -19.37
C PHE A 212 -14.77 6.90 -20.91
N SER A 213 -13.53 7.03 -21.41
CA SER A 213 -13.22 7.15 -22.85
C SER A 213 -13.67 8.45 -23.53
N LYS A 214 -14.15 9.46 -22.78
CA LYS A 214 -14.53 10.79 -23.28
C LYS A 214 -13.54 11.86 -22.80
N SER A 215 -13.27 12.84 -23.65
CA SER A 215 -12.43 14.00 -23.34
C SER A 215 -13.26 15.21 -22.90
N PHE A 216 -12.69 16.04 -22.03
CA PHE A 216 -13.27 17.29 -21.58
C PHE A 216 -12.67 18.48 -22.34
N ASN A 217 -13.52 19.33 -22.92
CA ASN A 217 -13.09 20.57 -23.55
C ASN A 217 -13.23 21.75 -22.56
N ILE A 218 -12.29 21.88 -21.63
CA ILE A 218 -12.33 22.88 -20.54
C ILE A 218 -11.85 24.25 -21.02
N PHE A 219 -10.77 24.30 -21.80
CA PHE A 219 -10.11 25.55 -22.20
C PHE A 219 -10.31 25.93 -23.68
N GLY A 220 -11.03 25.12 -24.45
CA GLY A 220 -11.06 25.22 -25.91
C GLY A 220 -9.86 24.51 -26.54
N SER A 221 -10.08 23.80 -27.65
CA SER A 221 -8.98 23.15 -28.37
C SER A 221 -8.05 24.18 -29.01
N SER A 222 -6.75 23.90 -28.98
CA SER A 222 -5.74 24.70 -29.68
C SER A 222 -5.73 24.46 -31.20
N TRP A 223 -6.52 23.49 -31.68
CA TRP A 223 -6.67 23.17 -33.09
C TRP A 223 -7.96 23.74 -33.66
N HIS A 224 -7.83 24.43 -34.80
CA HIS A 224 -8.95 25.06 -35.50
C HIS A 224 -9.01 24.60 -36.95
N ILE A 225 -10.23 24.27 -37.39
CA ILE A 225 -10.48 23.74 -38.73
C ILE A 225 -10.76 24.87 -39.74
N ILE A 226 -11.28 26.01 -39.28
CA ILE A 226 -11.73 27.14 -40.09
C ILE A 226 -10.66 27.68 -41.07
N PRO A 227 -9.36 27.77 -40.70
CA PRO A 227 -8.32 28.27 -41.61
C PRO A 227 -8.07 27.38 -42.84
N MET A 228 -8.32 26.06 -42.74
CA MET A 228 -8.20 25.15 -43.89
C MET A 228 -9.25 25.45 -44.97
N PHE A 229 -10.46 25.84 -44.58
CA PHE A 229 -11.49 26.28 -45.52
C PHE A 229 -11.20 27.67 -46.09
N LYS A 230 -10.58 28.57 -45.31
CA LYS A 230 -10.21 29.92 -45.77
C LYS A 230 -9.04 29.90 -46.77
N ASN A 231 -8.15 28.93 -46.66
CA ASN A 231 -7.01 28.78 -47.56
C ASN A 231 -7.32 27.95 -48.83
N ASN A 232 -8.60 27.60 -49.06
CA ASN A 232 -9.08 26.74 -50.16
C ASN A 232 -8.40 25.36 -50.27
N THR A 233 -7.71 24.91 -49.22
CA THR A 233 -7.13 23.55 -49.19
C THR A 233 -8.21 22.50 -48.98
N TRP A 234 -9.27 22.83 -48.23
CA TRP A 234 -10.46 21.99 -48.09
C TRP A 234 -11.64 22.62 -48.83
N ASN A 235 -12.07 21.95 -49.92
CA ASN A 235 -13.25 22.31 -50.70
C ASN A 235 -14.39 21.32 -50.47
N LYS A 236 -15.62 21.71 -50.84
CA LYS A 236 -16.80 20.84 -50.72
C LYS A 236 -16.64 19.52 -51.49
N GLU A 237 -15.98 19.56 -52.65
CA GLU A 237 -15.66 18.36 -53.46
C GLU A 237 -14.75 17.39 -52.70
N VAL A 238 -13.65 17.91 -52.12
CA VAL A 238 -12.70 17.12 -51.30
C VAL A 238 -13.36 16.49 -50.08
N LEU A 239 -14.34 17.19 -49.47
CA LEU A 239 -15.11 16.67 -48.33
C LEU A 239 -16.07 15.54 -48.72
N HIS A 240 -16.57 15.56 -49.96
CA HIS A 240 -17.43 14.49 -50.48
C HIS A 240 -16.63 13.28 -50.97
N ASP A 241 -15.44 13.50 -51.51
CA ASP A 241 -14.59 12.43 -52.08
C ASP A 241 -13.78 11.67 -51.02
N ASN A 242 -13.35 12.34 -49.94
CA ASN A 242 -12.48 11.76 -48.92
C ASN A 242 -13.18 11.51 -47.58
N THR A 243 -13.02 10.30 -47.05
CA THR A 243 -13.56 9.91 -45.73
C THR A 243 -12.66 10.31 -44.55
N VAL A 244 -11.38 10.57 -44.81
CA VAL A 244 -10.39 10.99 -43.80
C VAL A 244 -9.65 12.22 -44.32
N LEU A 245 -9.56 13.25 -43.49
CA LEU A 245 -8.88 14.50 -43.80
C LEU A 245 -7.72 14.73 -42.82
N GLN A 246 -6.58 15.20 -43.33
CA GLN A 246 -5.42 15.55 -42.54
C GLN A 246 -5.37 17.06 -42.30
N LEU A 247 -5.17 17.46 -41.04
CA LEU A 247 -4.88 18.84 -40.68
C LEU A 247 -3.39 19.09 -40.85
N ASP A 248 -3.03 20.14 -41.59
CA ASP A 248 -1.64 20.57 -41.75
C ASP A 248 -1.29 21.60 -40.68
N PRO A 249 -0.35 21.31 -39.76
CA PRO A 249 0.08 22.26 -38.73
C PRO A 249 0.86 23.46 -39.28
N ALA A 250 1.39 23.39 -40.51
CA ALA A 250 2.17 24.47 -41.10
C ALA A 250 1.30 25.65 -41.59
N VAL A 251 -0.02 25.42 -41.77
CA VAL A 251 -0.95 26.46 -42.23
C VAL A 251 -1.26 27.42 -41.07
N PRO A 252 -1.09 28.75 -41.26
CA PRO A 252 -1.28 29.73 -40.19
C PRO A 252 -2.72 29.71 -39.65
N GLY A 253 -2.83 29.57 -38.33
CA GLY A 253 -4.09 29.56 -37.60
C GLY A 253 -4.72 28.18 -37.39
N VAL A 254 -4.26 27.13 -38.08
CA VAL A 254 -4.76 25.74 -37.87
C VAL A 254 -4.36 25.23 -36.50
N TYR A 255 -3.11 25.50 -36.11
CA TYR A 255 -2.64 25.39 -34.74
C TYR A 255 -2.48 26.80 -34.18
N SER A 256 -3.02 27.07 -32.98
CA SER A 256 -2.96 28.40 -32.35
C SER A 256 -1.54 28.83 -31.96
N GLY A 257 -0.58 27.90 -32.00
CA GLY A 257 0.81 28.10 -31.57
C GLY A 257 1.03 27.77 -30.10
N ASN A 258 -0.02 27.73 -29.29
CA ASN A 258 0.07 27.49 -27.85
C ASN A 258 -0.42 26.07 -27.48
N PRO A 259 0.36 25.31 -26.69
CA PRO A 259 -0.06 23.99 -26.21
C PRO A 259 -1.29 24.10 -25.30
N TYR A 260 -2.08 23.03 -25.23
CA TYR A 260 -3.26 23.00 -24.37
C TYR A 260 -2.87 23.23 -22.90
N PRO A 261 -3.52 24.16 -22.16
CA PRO A 261 -3.04 24.60 -20.85
C PRO A 261 -2.93 23.51 -19.78
N PHE A 262 -3.72 22.44 -19.88
CA PHE A 262 -3.76 21.39 -18.88
C PHE A 262 -4.11 20.03 -19.49
N GLY A 263 -3.12 19.13 -19.54
CA GLY A 263 -3.30 17.79 -20.06
C GLY A 263 -3.27 17.70 -21.58
N ILE A 264 -3.92 16.67 -22.14
CA ILE A 264 -3.94 16.41 -23.59
C ILE A 264 -5.11 17.15 -24.26
N ASP A 265 -4.86 17.73 -25.43
CA ASP A 265 -5.90 18.40 -26.22
C ASP A 265 -7.03 17.41 -26.60
N PRO A 266 -8.31 17.77 -26.36
CA PRO A 266 -9.46 16.94 -26.72
C PRO A 266 -9.48 16.45 -28.17
N VAL A 267 -8.96 17.23 -29.13
CA VAL A 267 -8.97 16.91 -30.56
C VAL A 267 -8.18 15.64 -30.88
N ILE A 268 -7.13 15.35 -30.11
CA ILE A 268 -6.33 14.12 -30.26
C ILE A 268 -7.19 12.87 -30.04
N LYS A 269 -8.25 12.98 -29.22
CA LYS A 269 -9.18 11.86 -28.96
C LYS A 269 -10.05 11.50 -30.17
N PHE A 270 -10.28 12.46 -31.07
CA PHE A 270 -11.12 12.29 -32.26
C PHE A 270 -10.32 11.88 -33.51
N ASN A 271 -8.99 11.96 -33.46
CA ASN A 271 -8.12 11.64 -34.60
C ASN A 271 -8.05 10.13 -34.88
N CYS A 272 -8.04 9.73 -36.16
CA CYS A 272 -7.79 8.34 -36.56
C CYS A 272 -6.43 7.82 -36.09
N SER A 273 -5.42 8.70 -36.03
CA SER A 273 -4.06 8.38 -35.55
C SER A 273 -3.89 8.50 -34.03
N LYS A 274 -4.99 8.59 -33.27
CA LYS A 274 -5.01 8.72 -31.80
C LYS A 274 -4.09 7.71 -31.12
N ILE A 275 -4.17 6.44 -31.51
CA ILE A 275 -3.41 5.35 -30.87
C ILE A 275 -1.91 5.58 -30.99
N ILE A 276 -1.44 6.03 -32.16
CA ILE A 276 -0.02 6.28 -32.42
C ILE A 276 0.46 7.46 -31.56
N CYS A 277 -0.29 8.56 -31.54
CA CYS A 277 0.06 9.75 -30.77
C CYS A 277 0.08 9.47 -29.25
N ILE A 278 -0.95 8.79 -28.74
CA ILE A 278 -1.04 8.41 -27.33
C ILE A 278 0.05 7.39 -26.95
N SER A 279 0.34 6.41 -27.80
CA SER A 279 1.38 5.41 -27.53
C SER A 279 2.76 6.05 -27.46
N PHE A 280 3.06 7.00 -28.36
CA PHE A 280 4.30 7.76 -28.31
C PHE A 280 4.40 8.61 -27.04
N LEU A 281 3.30 9.28 -26.66
CA LEU A 281 3.24 10.05 -25.42
C LEU A 281 3.41 9.17 -24.18
N PHE A 282 2.77 8.00 -24.12
CA PHE A 282 2.94 7.08 -23.00
C PHE A 282 4.33 6.49 -22.94
N LEU A 283 4.93 6.15 -24.08
CA LEU A 283 6.33 5.72 -24.14
C LEU A 283 7.26 6.82 -23.63
N TYR A 284 6.99 8.07 -24.02
CA TYR A 284 7.74 9.26 -23.59
C TYR A 284 7.60 9.54 -22.09
N ILE A 285 6.38 9.47 -21.55
CA ILE A 285 6.14 9.61 -20.11
C ILE A 285 6.80 8.46 -19.35
N ARG A 286 6.67 7.22 -19.84
CA ARG A 286 7.26 6.03 -19.22
C ARG A 286 8.78 6.11 -19.21
N SER A 287 9.41 6.53 -20.31
CA SER A 287 10.87 6.69 -20.38
C SER A 287 11.31 7.71 -19.35
N ARG A 288 10.69 8.91 -19.30
CA ARG A 288 10.96 9.96 -18.31
C ARG A 288 10.73 9.52 -16.86
N LEU A 289 9.71 8.68 -16.61
CA LEU A 289 9.44 8.13 -15.28
C LEU A 289 10.47 7.09 -14.84
N PHE A 290 10.97 6.29 -15.78
CA PHE A 290 12.03 5.32 -15.54
C PHE A 290 13.37 6.01 -15.19
N PHE A 291 13.52 7.30 -15.50
CA PHE A 291 14.64 8.15 -15.05
C PHE A 291 14.49 8.71 -13.62
N LEU A 292 13.30 8.72 -13.03
CA LEU A 292 13.13 8.99 -11.59
C LEU A 292 13.60 7.80 -10.73
N PHE A 293 13.61 6.59 -11.31
CA PHE A 293 14.11 5.38 -10.65
C PHE A 293 15.59 5.46 -10.26
N PRO A 294 16.54 5.88 -11.13
CA PRO A 294 17.93 6.10 -10.74
C PRO A 294 18.09 7.25 -9.72
N PHE A 295 17.20 8.26 -9.69
CA PHE A 295 17.18 9.27 -8.63
C PHE A 295 16.76 8.68 -7.26
N SER A 296 15.82 7.72 -7.27
CA SER A 296 15.43 6.98 -6.06
C SER A 296 16.48 5.94 -5.63
N SER A 297 17.12 5.26 -6.58
CA SER A 297 18.28 4.40 -6.32
C SER A 297 19.43 5.24 -5.79
N PHE A 298 19.68 6.44 -6.30
CA PHE A 298 20.70 7.37 -5.80
C PHE A 298 20.49 7.77 -4.34
N GLY A 299 19.23 7.95 -3.91
CA GLY A 299 18.87 8.14 -2.50
C GLY A 299 19.26 6.93 -1.64
N ASN A 300 18.85 5.73 -2.05
CA ASN A 300 19.19 4.48 -1.36
C ASN A 300 20.70 4.20 -1.34
N LEU A 301 21.42 4.55 -2.41
CA LEU A 301 22.85 4.33 -2.59
C LEU A 301 23.71 5.31 -1.76
N ARG A 302 23.37 6.61 -1.78
CA ARG A 302 24.04 7.63 -0.96
C ARG A 302 23.82 7.40 0.54
N LEU A 303 22.63 6.93 0.93
CA LEU A 303 22.30 6.66 2.34
C LEU A 303 22.85 5.31 2.81
N SER A 304 22.95 4.31 1.92
CA SER A 304 23.68 3.06 2.21
C SER A 304 25.15 3.34 2.53
N CYS A 305 25.81 4.25 1.80
CA CYS A 305 27.17 4.72 2.13
C CYS A 305 27.28 5.40 3.50
N PHE A 306 26.19 5.98 4.03
CA PHE A 306 26.20 6.66 5.33
C PHE A 306 26.25 5.69 6.53
N ASN A 307 25.89 4.41 6.33
CA ASN A 307 25.78 3.41 7.39
C ASN A 307 26.90 2.34 7.35
N LEU A 308 27.85 2.45 6.42
CA LEU A 308 28.92 1.48 6.24
C LEU A 308 30.16 1.83 7.08
N ASN A 309 30.76 0.79 7.68
CA ASN A 309 32.09 0.88 8.28
C ASN A 309 33.13 1.28 7.21
N ILE A 310 34.19 1.97 7.64
CA ILE A 310 35.27 2.52 6.78
C ILE A 310 35.86 1.51 5.77
N SER A 311 35.87 0.21 6.10
CA SER A 311 36.38 -0.85 5.21
C SER A 311 35.40 -1.32 4.12
N GLN A 312 34.09 -1.21 4.33
CA GLN A 312 33.07 -1.51 3.31
C GLN A 312 32.75 -0.29 2.45
N LEU A 313 33.15 0.91 2.90
CA LEU A 313 32.94 2.16 2.19
C LEU A 313 33.72 2.20 0.87
N THR A 314 34.92 1.60 0.80
CA THR A 314 35.76 1.60 -0.41
C THR A 314 35.20 0.71 -1.51
N SER A 315 34.75 -0.50 -1.19
CA SER A 315 34.08 -1.40 -2.15
C SER A 315 32.76 -0.81 -2.62
N ALA A 316 31.96 -0.28 -1.69
CA ALA A 316 30.71 0.38 -2.03
C ALA A 316 30.94 1.60 -2.92
N LEU A 317 31.90 2.47 -2.62
CA LEU A 317 32.21 3.65 -3.46
C LEU A 317 32.57 3.27 -4.89
N LEU A 318 33.38 2.23 -5.09
CA LEU A 318 33.78 1.76 -6.43
C LEU A 318 32.58 1.24 -7.23
N ASP A 319 31.73 0.41 -6.63
CA ASP A 319 30.53 -0.12 -7.27
C ASP A 319 29.53 1.00 -7.59
N VAL A 320 29.35 1.93 -6.66
CA VAL A 320 28.45 3.07 -6.78
C VAL A 320 28.89 4.04 -7.88
N VAL A 321 30.17 4.40 -7.91
CA VAL A 321 30.72 5.32 -8.92
C VAL A 321 30.68 4.66 -10.30
N SER A 322 31.03 3.38 -10.39
CA SER A 322 30.96 2.62 -11.66
C SER A 322 29.53 2.54 -12.18
N PHE A 323 28.57 2.20 -11.31
CA PHE A 323 27.14 2.19 -11.66
C PHE A 323 26.67 3.56 -12.11
N LEU A 324 26.99 4.63 -11.36
CA LEU A 324 26.62 6.01 -11.72
C LEU A 324 27.17 6.43 -13.08
N LEU A 325 28.45 6.16 -13.35
CA LEU A 325 29.07 6.51 -14.63
C LEU A 325 28.41 5.75 -15.79
N VAL A 326 28.12 4.47 -15.62
CA VAL A 326 27.46 3.65 -16.63
C VAL A 326 26.02 4.13 -16.85
N THR A 327 25.26 4.41 -15.79
CA THR A 327 23.87 4.88 -15.90
C THR A 327 23.79 6.29 -16.50
N GLN A 328 24.64 7.22 -16.05
CA GLN A 328 24.67 8.59 -16.60
C GLN A 328 25.08 8.58 -18.07
N ARG A 329 26.08 7.77 -18.45
CA ARG A 329 26.52 7.65 -19.84
C ARG A 329 25.45 7.01 -20.74
N ASN A 330 24.87 5.90 -20.33
CA ASN A 330 23.99 5.12 -21.20
C ASN A 330 22.56 5.64 -21.22
N MET A 331 22.08 6.24 -20.12
CA MET A 331 20.70 6.71 -20.01
C MET A 331 20.63 8.24 -19.93
N GLY A 332 21.51 8.90 -19.16
CA GLY A 332 21.47 10.36 -18.97
C GLY A 332 21.84 11.18 -20.22
N PHE A 333 22.81 10.72 -21.00
CA PHE A 333 23.26 11.44 -22.21
C PHE A 333 22.21 11.47 -23.34
N PRO A 334 21.54 10.35 -23.69
CA PRO A 334 20.42 10.38 -24.63
C PRO A 334 19.30 11.33 -24.20
N TRP A 335 18.99 11.38 -22.90
CA TRP A 335 17.97 12.27 -22.36
C TRP A 335 18.31 13.76 -22.57
N PHE A 336 19.56 14.16 -22.28
CA PHE A 336 20.00 15.54 -22.49
C PHE A 336 19.97 15.93 -23.97
N MET A 337 20.35 15.01 -24.86
CA MET A 337 20.28 15.24 -26.31
C MET A 337 18.83 15.36 -26.80
N GLU A 338 17.90 14.56 -26.26
CA GLU A 338 16.48 14.61 -26.62
C GLU A 338 15.82 15.93 -26.15
N GLU A 339 16.21 16.44 -24.98
CA GLU A 339 15.73 17.72 -24.46
C GLU A 339 16.28 18.92 -25.24
N LEU A 340 17.52 18.85 -25.71
CA LEU A 340 18.13 19.82 -26.62
C LEU A 340 17.51 19.83 -28.02
N THR A 341 16.95 18.71 -28.48
CA THR A 341 16.23 18.66 -29.77
C THR A 341 14.77 19.13 -29.67
N LEU A 342 14.23 19.24 -28.45
CA LEU A 342 12.86 19.70 -28.21
C LEU A 342 12.77 21.20 -27.89
N LEU A 343 13.89 21.81 -27.48
CA LEU A 343 14.11 23.27 -27.38
C LEU A 343 14.48 23.86 -28.74
#